data_AF-A0A2N3V3V2-F1
#
_entry.id   AF-A0A2N3V3V2-F1
#
_cell.length_a   1.000
_cell.length_b   1.000
_cell.length_c   1.000
_cell.angle_alpha   90.00
_cell.angle_beta   90.00
_cell.angle_gamma   90.00
#
_symmetry.space_group_name_H-M   'P 1'
#
loop_
_entity.id
_entity.type
_entity.pdbx_description
1 polymer ?
#
loop_
_entity_poly.entity_id
_entity_poly.type
_entity_poly.pdbx_seq_one_letter_code
_entity_poly.pdbx_strand_id
1 'polypeptide(L)'
;MDVNQHYRFAVPDRSYASLTKKDITRLAESFALSEGAVGRVNIIVSEMLTNLEKHTTQGGELLVKAIGKPIKGIEIISLDNGPGMNDPDRMLQDGVSTFGSAGEGLGAIKRQSDIFDMYSQPQVGTVIVAQVYKSAKSIPAARRYDIGNIMVPKPKEVDCGDGYAVIHHERGVYLLALDGLGHGTHAQEAAASAVKIYCEDPLPDPALALKVIHNGIRRTRGAVGLAASIDIAQNKINYCGIGNIAGKLFTIENSIGTMPYKNVISYNGILGHNVPGTFNTQSLDWNRNKVLIVHSDGLKARWDLSRYPNLHRHLPTTIAAVLYKDHSRQTDDTLVLVCKAK
;
A
#
# COMPACT_ATOMS: atom_id res chain seq x y z
N MET A 1 15.20 -5.58 0.04
CA MET A 1 14.39 -4.63 -0.74
C MET A 1 12.99 -5.22 -0.89
N ASP A 2 12.01 -4.68 -0.16
CA ASP A 2 10.63 -5.17 -0.20
C ASP A 2 9.85 -4.40 -1.26
N VAL A 3 9.98 -4.80 -2.53
CA VAL A 3 9.17 -4.28 -3.64
C VAL A 3 8.40 -5.45 -4.20
N ASN A 4 7.21 -5.65 -3.66
CA ASN A 4 6.28 -6.66 -4.14
C ASN A 4 5.02 -5.94 -4.60
N GLN A 5 4.65 -6.15 -5.87
CA GLN A 5 3.35 -5.74 -6.39
C GLN A 5 2.25 -6.65 -5.87
N HIS A 6 1.01 -6.19 -5.94
CA HIS A 6 -0.17 -7.00 -5.64
C HIS A 6 -0.66 -7.68 -6.90
N TYR A 7 -0.93 -8.98 -6.77
CA TYR A 7 -1.79 -9.71 -7.67
C TYR A 7 -3.24 -9.33 -7.38
N ARG A 8 -3.95 -8.85 -8.40
CA ARG A 8 -5.34 -8.42 -8.30
C ARG A 8 -6.26 -9.52 -8.79
N PHE A 9 -7.21 -9.92 -7.95
CA PHE A 9 -8.25 -10.89 -8.25
C PHE A 9 -9.61 -10.19 -8.20
N ALA A 10 -10.19 -9.88 -9.36
CA ALA A 10 -11.56 -9.38 -9.43
C ALA A 10 -12.55 -10.51 -9.12
N VAL A 11 -13.54 -10.23 -8.27
CA VAL A 11 -14.57 -11.17 -7.83
C VAL A 11 -15.94 -10.52 -8.07
N PRO A 12 -16.42 -10.49 -9.33
CA PRO A 12 -17.69 -9.85 -9.67
C PRO A 12 -18.90 -10.62 -9.11
N ASP A 13 -18.79 -11.95 -9.02
CA ASP A 13 -19.82 -12.84 -8.48
C ASP A 13 -19.21 -14.16 -7.96
N ARG A 14 -20.06 -14.99 -7.36
CA ARG A 14 -19.68 -16.25 -6.71
C ARG A 14 -18.97 -17.27 -7.59
N SER A 15 -19.15 -17.23 -8.91
CA SER A 15 -18.55 -18.20 -9.83
C SER A 15 -17.02 -18.11 -9.86
N TYR A 16 -16.46 -16.97 -9.46
CA TYR A 16 -15.02 -16.74 -9.39
C TYR A 16 -14.38 -17.28 -8.10
N ALA A 17 -15.16 -17.51 -7.04
CA ALA A 17 -14.63 -17.82 -5.71
C ALA A 17 -13.70 -19.05 -5.69
N SER A 18 -14.11 -20.15 -6.35
CA SER A 18 -13.31 -21.39 -6.38
C SER A 18 -11.98 -21.21 -7.11
N LEU A 19 -11.99 -20.51 -8.26
CA LEU A 19 -10.78 -20.26 -9.04
C LEU A 19 -9.83 -19.30 -8.31
N THR A 20 -10.36 -18.18 -7.80
CA THR A 20 -9.60 -17.20 -7.02
C THR A 20 -8.94 -17.85 -5.80
N LYS A 21 -9.67 -18.68 -5.05
CA LYS A 21 -9.09 -19.40 -3.92
C LYS A 21 -7.92 -20.29 -4.36
N LYS A 22 -8.11 -21.09 -5.41
CA LYS A 22 -7.08 -22.00 -5.95
C LYS A 22 -5.81 -21.25 -6.37
N ASP A 23 -5.96 -20.10 -7.02
CA ASP A 23 -4.81 -19.32 -7.49
C ASP A 23 -4.08 -18.62 -6.34
N ILE A 24 -4.79 -18.14 -5.31
CA ILE A 24 -4.17 -17.60 -4.10
C ILE A 24 -3.45 -18.71 -3.31
N THR A 25 -4.00 -19.93 -3.23
CA THR A 25 -3.31 -21.07 -2.63
C THR A 25 -1.97 -21.35 -3.33
N ARG A 26 -1.97 -21.37 -4.67
CA ARG A 26 -0.74 -21.56 -5.47
C ARG A 26 0.27 -20.43 -5.26
N LEU A 27 -0.18 -19.19 -5.10
CA LEU A 27 0.70 -18.07 -4.75
C LEU A 27 1.31 -18.25 -3.36
N ALA A 28 0.53 -18.67 -2.37
CA ALA A 28 1.05 -18.95 -1.03
C ALA A 28 2.10 -20.08 -1.04
N GLU A 29 1.87 -21.12 -1.83
CA GLU A 29 2.85 -22.21 -2.04
C GLU A 29 4.12 -21.72 -2.74
N SER A 30 4.00 -20.90 -3.79
CA SER A 30 5.16 -20.36 -4.53
C SER A 30 6.00 -19.40 -3.67
N PHE A 31 5.38 -18.75 -2.69
CA PHE A 31 6.05 -17.96 -1.67
C PHE A 31 6.75 -18.81 -0.60
N ALA A 32 6.70 -20.14 -0.71
CA ALA A 32 7.29 -21.12 0.21
C ALA A 32 6.81 -20.93 1.67
N LEU A 33 5.50 -20.75 1.84
CA LEU A 33 4.85 -20.82 3.16
C LEU A 33 4.76 -22.28 3.62
N SER A 34 4.71 -22.50 4.95
CA SER A 34 4.48 -23.84 5.50
C SER A 34 3.05 -24.30 5.23
N GLU A 35 2.81 -25.62 5.24
CA GLU A 35 1.48 -26.20 5.05
C GLU A 35 0.44 -25.60 6.02
N GLY A 36 0.81 -25.44 7.29
CA GLY A 36 -0.04 -24.78 8.28
C GLY A 36 -0.38 -23.33 7.90
N ALA A 37 0.59 -22.55 7.42
CA ALA A 37 0.36 -21.17 7.00
C ALA A 37 -0.50 -21.09 5.72
N VAL A 38 -0.34 -22.01 4.77
CA VAL A 38 -1.22 -22.16 3.60
C VAL A 38 -2.65 -22.52 4.04
N GLY A 39 -2.81 -23.39 5.04
CA GLY A 39 -4.11 -23.70 5.66
C GLY A 39 -4.80 -22.45 6.22
N ARG A 40 -4.07 -21.61 6.97
CA ARG A 40 -4.58 -20.32 7.50
C ARG A 40 -5.02 -19.38 6.37
N VAL A 41 -4.19 -19.24 5.33
CA VAL A 41 -4.51 -18.46 4.12
C VAL A 41 -5.80 -18.95 3.48
N ASN A 42 -5.97 -20.26 3.32
CA ASN A 42 -7.16 -20.83 2.70
C ASN A 42 -8.45 -20.55 3.47
N ILE A 43 -8.39 -20.50 4.80
CA ILE A 43 -9.53 -20.11 5.65
C ILE A 43 -9.83 -18.62 5.44
N ILE A 44 -8.81 -17.75 5.56
CA ILE A 44 -8.95 -16.30 5.36
C ILE A 44 -9.61 -15.97 4.01
N VAL A 45 -9.09 -16.56 2.93
CA VAL A 45 -9.59 -16.33 1.58
C VAL A 45 -11.03 -16.83 1.43
N SER A 46 -11.34 -18.00 2.00
CA SER A 46 -12.72 -18.52 2.00
C SER A 46 -13.71 -17.57 2.66
N GLU A 47 -13.36 -17.03 3.84
CA GLU A 47 -14.23 -16.09 4.56
C GLU A 47 -14.33 -14.75 3.84
N MET A 48 -13.23 -14.21 3.30
CA MET A 48 -13.26 -12.98 2.51
C MET A 48 -14.14 -13.13 1.27
N LEU A 49 -14.01 -14.22 0.50
CA LEU A 49 -14.85 -14.48 -0.67
C LEU A 49 -16.33 -14.65 -0.30
N THR A 50 -16.62 -15.35 0.81
CA THR A 50 -17.99 -15.51 1.31
C THR A 50 -18.60 -14.16 1.73
N ASN A 51 -17.81 -13.28 2.35
CA ASN A 51 -18.26 -11.94 2.71
C ASN A 51 -18.55 -11.09 1.47
N LEU A 52 -17.69 -11.17 0.45
CA LEU A 52 -17.95 -10.50 -0.83
C LEU A 52 -19.26 -11.02 -1.46
N GLU A 53 -19.47 -12.33 -1.51
CA GLU A 53 -20.72 -12.88 -2.08
C GLU A 53 -21.98 -12.45 -1.33
N LYS A 54 -21.94 -12.44 0.01
CA LYS A 54 -23.12 -12.17 0.84
C LYS A 54 -23.47 -10.69 0.96
N HIS A 55 -22.47 -9.81 0.91
CA HIS A 55 -22.63 -8.42 1.33
C HIS A 55 -22.47 -7.39 0.21
N THR A 56 -21.99 -7.77 -0.97
CA THR A 56 -21.93 -6.86 -2.13
C THR A 56 -22.67 -7.44 -3.33
N THR A 57 -23.54 -6.62 -3.91
CA THR A 57 -24.23 -6.92 -5.18
C THR A 57 -23.38 -6.56 -6.40
N GLN A 58 -22.30 -5.80 -6.21
CA GLN A 58 -21.42 -5.32 -7.28
C GLN A 58 -20.10 -6.12 -7.34
N GLY A 59 -19.97 -7.15 -6.50
CA GLY A 59 -18.72 -7.86 -6.28
C GLY A 59 -17.68 -7.02 -5.55
N GLY A 60 -16.45 -7.49 -5.60
CA GLY A 60 -15.29 -6.84 -5.00
C GLY A 60 -14.00 -7.38 -5.59
N GLU A 61 -12.90 -7.22 -4.86
CA GLU A 61 -11.62 -7.76 -5.29
C GLU A 61 -10.73 -8.13 -4.10
N LEU A 62 -9.82 -9.08 -4.36
CA LEU A 62 -8.72 -9.42 -3.46
C LEU A 62 -7.40 -8.93 -4.06
N LEU A 63 -6.60 -8.25 -3.25
CA LEU A 63 -5.21 -7.92 -3.55
C LEU A 63 -4.29 -8.81 -2.72
N VAL A 64 -3.32 -9.47 -3.36
CA VAL A 64 -2.43 -10.42 -2.69
C VAL A 64 -0.99 -10.13 -3.05
N LYS A 65 -0.08 -10.08 -2.07
CA LYS A 65 1.36 -9.95 -2.34
C LYS A 65 2.22 -10.73 -1.34
N ALA A 66 3.46 -10.98 -1.73
CA ALA A 66 4.50 -11.41 -0.79
C ALA A 66 4.90 -10.25 0.13
N ILE A 67 5.28 -10.58 1.36
CA ILE A 67 5.84 -9.64 2.34
C ILE A 67 7.34 -9.90 2.45
N GLY A 68 8.17 -8.86 2.30
CA GLY A 68 9.62 -8.93 2.49
C GLY A 68 10.42 -9.49 1.31
N LYS A 69 11.74 -9.28 1.38
CA LYS A 69 12.75 -9.94 0.53
C LYS A 69 13.98 -10.28 1.40
N PRO A 70 14.29 -11.57 1.65
CA PRO A 70 13.56 -12.77 1.18
C PRO A 70 12.11 -12.80 1.71
N ILE A 71 11.24 -13.58 1.07
CA ILE A 71 9.81 -13.64 1.40
C ILE A 71 9.60 -14.16 2.83
N LYS A 72 8.91 -13.35 3.64
CA LYS A 72 8.63 -13.54 5.06
C LYS A 72 7.17 -13.90 5.34
N GLY A 73 6.26 -13.65 4.41
CA GLY A 73 4.84 -13.87 4.56
C GLY A 73 4.04 -13.49 3.32
N ILE A 74 2.72 -13.47 3.47
CA ILE A 74 1.74 -13.08 2.46
C ILE A 74 0.76 -12.07 3.06
N GLU A 75 0.42 -11.05 2.30
CA GLU A 75 -0.64 -10.09 2.61
C GLU A 75 -1.82 -10.34 1.67
N ILE A 76 -3.03 -10.32 2.23
CA ILE A 76 -4.30 -10.50 1.53
C ILE A 76 -5.21 -9.37 1.97
N ILE A 77 -5.71 -8.61 1.00
CA ILE A 77 -6.58 -7.47 1.23
C ILE A 77 -7.88 -7.70 0.48
N SER A 78 -9.01 -7.66 1.17
CA SER A 78 -10.34 -7.68 0.56
C SER A 78 -10.90 -6.27 0.47
N LEU A 79 -11.45 -5.92 -0.69
CA LEU A 79 -12.02 -4.60 -0.99
C LEU A 79 -13.43 -4.77 -1.55
N ASP A 80 -14.42 -4.09 -0.95
CA ASP A 80 -15.77 -3.98 -1.50
C ASP A 80 -16.34 -2.56 -1.41
N ASN A 81 -17.30 -2.29 -2.29
CA ASN A 81 -18.13 -1.08 -2.28
C ASN A 81 -19.56 -1.41 -1.84
N GLY A 82 -19.71 -2.40 -0.95
CA GLY A 82 -20.99 -2.80 -0.39
C GLY A 82 -21.55 -1.76 0.59
N PRO A 83 -22.59 -2.11 1.37
CA PRO A 83 -23.27 -1.19 2.27
C PRO A 83 -22.40 -0.70 3.43
N GLY A 84 -21.27 -1.37 3.71
CA GLY A 84 -20.42 -1.10 4.86
C GLY A 84 -21.11 -1.43 6.20
N MET A 85 -20.45 -1.09 7.31
CA MET A 85 -20.90 -1.39 8.67
C MET A 85 -21.04 -0.10 9.49
N ASN A 86 -22.09 0.00 10.32
CA ASN A 86 -22.26 1.11 11.26
C ASN A 86 -21.37 0.97 12.50
N ASP A 87 -21.13 -0.26 12.95
CA ASP A 87 -20.33 -0.57 14.15
C ASP A 87 -19.39 -1.75 13.85
N PRO A 88 -18.26 -1.49 13.18
CA PRO A 88 -17.31 -2.53 12.79
C PRO A 88 -16.73 -3.30 13.99
N ASP A 89 -16.47 -2.59 15.11
CA ASP A 89 -15.89 -3.19 16.32
C ASP A 89 -16.83 -4.22 16.94
N ARG A 90 -18.14 -3.94 16.94
CA ARG A 90 -19.15 -4.89 17.39
C ARG A 90 -19.26 -6.11 16.48
N MET A 91 -19.07 -5.94 15.17
CA MET A 91 -19.11 -7.06 14.20
C MET A 91 -17.87 -7.97 14.28
N LEU A 92 -16.79 -7.51 14.91
CA LEU A 92 -15.60 -8.31 15.20
C LEU A 92 -15.72 -9.14 16.49
N GLN A 93 -16.75 -8.90 17.31
CA GLN A 93 -17.02 -9.72 18.50
C GLN A 93 -17.74 -11.00 18.07
N ASP A 94 -17.19 -12.15 18.47
CA ASP A 94 -17.75 -13.47 18.13
C ASP A 94 -19.23 -13.55 18.51
N GLY A 95 -20.07 -14.00 17.57
CA GLY A 95 -21.50 -14.27 17.80
C GLY A 95 -22.47 -13.17 17.36
N VAL A 96 -22.01 -12.02 16.86
CA VAL A 96 -22.88 -10.97 16.30
C VAL A 96 -22.89 -11.06 14.78
N SER A 97 -24.04 -11.33 14.15
CA SER A 97 -24.19 -11.28 12.69
C SER A 97 -25.43 -10.53 12.24
N THR A 98 -25.35 -9.88 11.08
CA THR A 98 -26.46 -9.15 10.44
C THR A 98 -27.22 -9.99 9.43
N PHE A 99 -26.68 -11.12 8.98
CA PHE A 99 -27.29 -12.01 7.97
C PHE A 99 -26.94 -13.49 8.22
N GLY A 100 -27.71 -14.16 9.08
CA GLY A 100 -27.98 -15.61 9.02
C GLY A 100 -26.83 -16.63 9.14
N SER A 101 -25.57 -16.26 9.08
CA SER A 101 -24.44 -17.10 9.50
C SER A 101 -24.03 -16.73 10.92
N ALA A 102 -23.60 -17.70 11.72
CA ALA A 102 -22.91 -17.41 12.98
C ALA A 102 -21.83 -16.36 12.67
N GLY A 103 -21.71 -15.30 13.47
CA GLY A 103 -20.78 -14.17 13.27
C GLY A 103 -19.31 -14.57 13.42
N GLU A 104 -18.93 -15.71 12.85
CA GLU A 104 -17.65 -16.39 12.97
C GLU A 104 -16.69 -15.98 11.85
N GLY A 105 -17.17 -15.54 10.68
CA GLY A 105 -16.32 -15.31 9.50
C GLY A 105 -15.26 -14.24 9.69
N LEU A 106 -15.65 -13.05 10.18
CA LEU A 106 -14.69 -11.99 10.51
C LEU A 106 -13.77 -12.38 11.68
N GLY A 107 -14.32 -13.05 12.70
CA GLY A 107 -13.56 -13.59 13.82
C GLY A 107 -12.52 -14.63 13.37
N ALA A 108 -12.87 -15.47 12.41
CA ALA A 108 -11.99 -16.47 11.82
C ALA A 108 -10.85 -15.81 11.05
N ILE A 109 -11.13 -14.81 10.19
CA ILE A 109 -10.07 -14.05 9.50
C ILE A 109 -9.09 -13.48 10.52
N LYS A 110 -9.59 -12.82 11.58
CA LYS A 110 -8.76 -12.24 12.63
C LYS A 110 -7.92 -13.28 13.38
N ARG A 111 -8.51 -14.42 13.75
CA ARG A 111 -7.80 -15.52 14.45
C ARG A 111 -6.73 -16.19 13.60
N GLN A 112 -6.93 -16.29 12.30
CA GLN A 112 -5.98 -16.92 11.38
C GLN A 112 -4.87 -15.97 10.91
N SER A 113 -5.02 -14.66 11.15
CA SER A 113 -4.07 -13.64 10.74
C SER A 113 -3.06 -13.35 11.85
N ASP A 114 -1.79 -13.14 11.48
CA ASP A 114 -0.76 -12.66 12.42
C ASP A 114 -0.85 -11.13 12.58
N ILE A 115 -1.24 -10.41 11.51
CA ILE A 115 -1.63 -8.99 11.55
C ILE A 115 -2.99 -8.87 10.86
N PHE A 116 -3.94 -8.20 11.52
CA PHE A 116 -5.29 -7.99 11.03
C PHE A 116 -5.70 -6.54 11.23
N ASP A 117 -6.39 -5.98 10.24
CA ASP A 117 -7.08 -4.69 10.36
C ASP A 117 -8.32 -4.66 9.47
N MET A 118 -9.31 -3.87 9.86
CA MET A 118 -10.55 -3.72 9.11
C MET A 118 -11.06 -2.29 9.22
N TYR A 119 -11.33 -1.67 8.07
CA TYR A 119 -12.01 -0.40 7.98
C TYR A 119 -13.34 -0.60 7.23
N SER A 120 -14.45 -0.16 7.81
CA SER A 120 -15.74 -0.18 7.14
C SER A 120 -16.47 1.13 7.42
N GLN A 121 -17.13 1.66 6.40
CA GLN A 121 -17.91 2.89 6.50
C GLN A 121 -19.26 2.71 5.79
N PRO A 122 -20.38 3.13 6.42
CA PRO A 122 -21.69 3.03 5.80
C PRO A 122 -21.73 3.70 4.43
N GLN A 123 -22.30 3.01 3.44
CA GLN A 123 -22.43 3.43 2.04
C GLN A 123 -21.10 3.65 1.29
N VAL A 124 -19.97 3.27 1.89
CA VAL A 124 -18.63 3.35 1.27
C VAL A 124 -18.04 1.95 1.08
N GLY A 125 -18.40 0.99 1.92
CA GLY A 125 -17.97 -0.40 1.83
C GLY A 125 -16.93 -0.79 2.88
N THR A 126 -16.25 -1.91 2.67
CA THR A 126 -15.32 -2.49 3.64
C THR A 126 -13.96 -2.81 3.02
N VAL A 127 -12.92 -2.62 3.81
CA VAL A 127 -11.53 -3.01 3.55
C VAL A 127 -11.07 -3.90 4.69
N ILE A 128 -10.61 -5.11 4.39
CA ILE A 128 -10.04 -6.06 5.35
C ILE A 128 -8.61 -6.35 4.95
N VAL A 129 -7.65 -6.17 5.86
CA VAL A 129 -6.24 -6.51 5.68
C VAL A 129 -5.90 -7.69 6.58
N ALA A 130 -5.30 -8.72 6.01
CA ALA A 130 -4.78 -9.89 6.71
C ALA A 130 -3.37 -10.20 6.26
N GLN A 131 -2.44 -10.39 7.20
CA GLN A 131 -1.09 -10.86 6.93
C GLN A 131 -0.81 -12.17 7.65
N VAL A 132 -0.18 -13.10 6.93
CA VAL A 132 0.25 -14.40 7.46
C VAL A 132 1.75 -14.53 7.22
N TYR A 133 2.52 -14.64 8.30
CA TYR A 133 3.97 -14.77 8.27
C TYR A 133 4.41 -16.24 8.35
N LYS A 134 5.58 -16.53 7.78
CA LYS A 134 6.20 -17.87 7.83
C LYS A 134 6.58 -18.28 9.26
N SER A 135 6.86 -17.29 10.12
CA SER A 135 7.19 -17.51 11.53
C SER A 135 6.90 -16.24 12.33
N ALA A 136 6.68 -16.37 13.64
CA ALA A 136 6.50 -15.22 14.53
C ALA A 136 7.73 -14.27 14.53
N LYS A 137 8.93 -14.80 14.32
CA LYS A 137 10.17 -13.99 14.20
C LYS A 137 10.21 -13.13 12.93
N SER A 138 9.39 -13.47 11.94
CA SER A 138 9.30 -12.73 10.68
C SER A 138 8.41 -11.49 10.79
N ILE A 139 7.58 -11.40 11.85
CA ILE A 139 6.72 -10.24 12.11
C ILE A 139 7.61 -9.02 12.40
N PRO A 140 7.37 -7.88 11.72
CA PRO A 140 8.17 -6.67 11.95
C PRO A 140 8.14 -6.23 13.40
N ALA A 141 9.32 -5.98 13.98
CA ALA A 141 9.42 -5.34 15.29
C ALA A 141 8.76 -3.95 15.28
N ALA A 142 8.21 -3.55 16.42
CA ALA A 142 7.64 -2.22 16.61
C ALA A 142 8.68 -1.12 16.35
N ARG A 143 8.28 -0.10 15.61
CA ARG A 143 9.08 1.09 15.29
C ARG A 143 8.33 2.35 15.70
N ARG A 144 8.99 3.50 15.66
CA ARG A 144 8.35 4.83 15.86
C ARG A 144 7.59 5.33 14.62
N TYR A 145 7.42 4.45 13.63
CA TYR A 145 6.62 4.68 12.43
C TYR A 145 6.15 3.32 11.89
N ASP A 146 5.07 3.33 11.13
CA ASP A 146 4.60 2.21 10.32
C ASP A 146 4.57 2.61 8.85
N ILE A 147 4.72 1.62 7.97
CA ILE A 147 4.67 1.82 6.52
C ILE A 147 3.77 0.75 5.91
N GLY A 148 3.00 1.15 4.92
CA GLY A 148 2.11 0.28 4.16
C GLY A 148 1.98 0.80 2.74
N ASN A 149 1.62 -0.08 1.82
CA ASN A 149 1.50 0.28 0.41
C ASN A 149 0.48 -0.58 -0.32
N ILE A 150 -0.07 0.00 -1.38
CA ILE A 150 -0.72 -0.69 -2.49
C ILE A 150 0.09 -0.40 -3.74
N MET A 151 0.39 -1.43 -4.53
CA MET A 151 1.04 -1.29 -5.83
C MET A 151 0.43 -2.33 -6.75
N VAL A 152 -0.36 -1.91 -7.73
CA VAL A 152 -1.19 -2.78 -8.57
C VAL A 152 -0.92 -2.44 -10.04
N PRO A 153 -0.66 -3.44 -10.90
CA PRO A 153 -0.48 -3.19 -12.32
C PRO A 153 -1.77 -2.67 -12.96
N LYS A 154 -1.62 -1.88 -14.02
CA LYS A 154 -2.70 -1.50 -14.93
C LYS A 154 -3.49 -2.75 -15.35
N PRO A 155 -4.84 -2.68 -15.45
CA PRO A 155 -5.61 -3.84 -15.89
C PRO A 155 -5.11 -4.40 -17.23
N LYS A 156 -4.97 -5.73 -17.29
CA LYS A 156 -4.41 -6.53 -18.40
C LYS A 156 -2.88 -6.54 -18.49
N GLU A 157 -2.17 -5.76 -17.70
CA GLU A 157 -0.72 -5.90 -17.53
C GLU A 157 -0.39 -6.92 -16.44
N VAL A 158 0.76 -7.58 -16.60
CA VAL A 158 1.31 -8.50 -15.59
C VAL A 158 2.29 -7.77 -14.69
N ASP A 159 3.07 -6.85 -15.24
CA ASP A 159 4.11 -6.10 -14.56
C ASP A 159 3.64 -4.67 -14.28
N CYS A 160 3.76 -4.22 -13.04
CA CYS A 160 3.45 -2.85 -12.67
C CYS A 160 4.60 -1.91 -13.07
N GLY A 161 4.28 -0.84 -13.82
CA GLY A 161 5.23 0.21 -14.18
C GLY A 161 5.69 1.09 -13.01
N ASP A 162 4.95 1.07 -11.90
CA ASP A 162 5.31 1.77 -10.67
C ASP A 162 6.37 1.01 -9.85
N GLY A 163 7.06 1.74 -8.97
CA GLY A 163 8.01 1.15 -8.04
C GLY A 163 8.10 1.93 -6.73
N TYR A 164 8.52 1.26 -5.66
CA TYR A 164 8.81 1.93 -4.40
C TYR A 164 10.02 1.32 -3.72
N ALA A 165 10.61 1.99 -2.74
CA ALA A 165 11.61 1.39 -1.86
C ALA A 165 11.42 1.87 -0.42
N VAL A 166 11.72 0.98 0.52
CA VAL A 166 11.72 1.27 1.96
C VAL A 166 13.03 0.76 2.55
N ILE A 167 13.84 1.66 3.09
CA ILE A 167 15.13 1.36 3.69
C ILE A 167 15.14 1.87 5.12
N HIS A 168 15.04 0.94 6.07
CA HIS A 168 15.12 1.27 7.49
C HIS A 168 16.58 1.48 7.90
N HIS A 169 16.83 2.51 8.69
CA HIS A 169 18.13 2.77 9.32
C HIS A 169 17.91 3.17 10.79
N GLU A 170 18.99 3.30 11.56
CA GLU A 170 18.92 3.50 13.02
C GLU A 170 18.09 4.73 13.45
N ARG A 171 18.15 5.79 12.65
CA ARG A 171 17.51 7.08 12.94
C ARG A 171 16.15 7.25 12.29
N GLY A 172 15.69 6.31 11.47
CA GLY A 172 14.59 6.64 10.57
C GLY A 172 14.33 5.67 9.43
N VAL A 173 13.84 6.23 8.32
CA VAL A 173 13.55 5.49 7.09
C VAL A 173 13.77 6.36 5.87
N TYR A 174 14.30 5.75 4.82
CA TYR A 174 14.30 6.30 3.47
C TYR A 174 13.20 5.64 2.64
N LEU A 175 12.45 6.47 1.91
CA LEU A 175 11.33 6.11 1.08
C LEU A 175 11.60 6.55 -0.36
N LEU A 176 11.21 5.74 -1.31
CA LEU A 176 11.18 6.07 -2.73
C LEU A 176 9.82 5.67 -3.28
N ALA A 177 9.24 6.50 -4.13
CA ALA A 177 8.10 6.19 -4.97
C ALA A 177 8.41 6.61 -6.40
N LEU A 178 8.07 5.78 -7.37
CA LEU A 178 8.40 5.92 -8.78
C LEU A 178 7.22 5.50 -9.63
N ASP A 179 7.14 6.11 -10.80
CA ASP A 179 6.22 5.76 -11.89
C ASP A 179 7.07 5.77 -13.17
N GLY A 180 7.28 4.57 -13.73
CA GLY A 180 8.05 4.36 -14.95
C GLY A 180 7.25 4.77 -16.18
N LEU A 181 7.88 5.44 -17.15
CA LEU A 181 7.13 5.99 -18.28
C LEU A 181 6.42 4.91 -19.12
N GLY A 182 5.08 5.02 -19.16
CA GLY A 182 4.20 4.09 -19.87
C GLY A 182 3.63 3.05 -18.90
N HIS A 183 3.47 1.81 -19.37
CA HIS A 183 3.01 0.69 -18.55
C HIS A 183 3.64 -0.63 -19.02
N GLY A 184 3.47 -1.68 -18.24
CA GLY A 184 3.98 -3.02 -18.52
C GLY A 184 5.50 -3.13 -18.37
N THR A 185 6.08 -4.18 -18.95
CA THR A 185 7.45 -4.62 -18.66
C THR A 185 8.52 -3.53 -18.82
N HIS A 186 8.46 -2.68 -19.85
CA HIS A 186 9.48 -1.63 -20.05
C HIS A 186 9.40 -0.49 -19.02
N ALA A 187 8.21 -0.16 -18.54
CA ALA A 187 8.03 0.81 -17.46
C ALA A 187 8.54 0.20 -16.15
N GLN A 188 8.19 -1.06 -15.91
CA GLN A 188 8.65 -1.83 -14.76
C GLN A 188 10.17 -1.95 -14.72
N GLU A 189 10.85 -2.20 -15.85
CA GLU A 189 12.31 -2.25 -15.95
C GLU A 189 12.96 -0.93 -15.51
N ALA A 190 12.39 0.21 -15.91
CA ALA A 190 12.89 1.53 -15.53
C ALA A 190 12.75 1.77 -14.02
N ALA A 191 11.55 1.51 -13.47
CA ALA A 191 11.28 1.63 -12.04
C ALA A 191 12.15 0.67 -11.21
N ALA A 192 12.22 -0.61 -11.58
CA ALA A 192 13.02 -1.61 -10.88
C ALA A 192 14.53 -1.28 -10.90
N SER A 193 15.04 -0.76 -12.02
CA SER A 193 16.44 -0.30 -12.11
C SER A 193 16.71 0.87 -11.16
N ALA A 194 15.80 1.85 -11.09
CA ALA A 194 15.91 2.98 -10.17
C ALA A 194 15.85 2.53 -8.69
N VAL A 195 14.91 1.64 -8.35
CA VAL A 195 14.81 1.05 -7.00
C VAL A 195 16.09 0.31 -6.64
N LYS A 196 16.67 -0.47 -7.57
CA LYS A 196 17.94 -1.18 -7.37
C LYS A 196 19.06 -0.23 -6.99
N ILE A 197 19.27 0.81 -7.80
CA ILE A 197 20.28 1.85 -7.55
C ILE A 197 20.08 2.48 -6.17
N TYR A 198 18.86 2.86 -5.83
CA TYR A 198 18.53 3.47 -4.54
C TYR A 198 18.83 2.58 -3.34
N CYS A 199 18.68 1.27 -3.49
CA CYS A 199 18.91 0.31 -2.41
C CYS A 199 20.38 -0.11 -2.26
N GLU A 200 21.16 -0.05 -3.34
CA GLU A 200 22.58 -0.39 -3.32
C GLU A 200 23.43 0.70 -2.67
N ASP A 201 23.07 1.97 -2.87
CA ASP A 201 23.73 3.13 -2.23
C ASP A 201 22.69 4.09 -1.60
N PRO A 202 22.17 3.78 -0.40
CA PRO A 202 21.13 4.57 0.23
C PRO A 202 21.69 5.91 0.74
N LEU A 203 21.26 7.01 0.11
CA LEU A 203 21.72 8.36 0.45
C LEU A 203 20.71 9.10 1.35
N PRO A 204 21.16 9.77 2.44
CA PRO A 204 20.26 10.52 3.32
C PRO A 204 19.61 11.74 2.67
N ASP A 205 20.27 12.35 1.67
CA ASP A 205 19.77 13.52 0.94
C ASP A 205 18.90 13.08 -0.26
N PRO A 206 17.59 13.36 -0.25
CA PRO A 206 16.68 12.95 -1.32
C PRO A 206 17.02 13.51 -2.71
N ALA A 207 17.49 14.76 -2.80
CA ALA A 207 17.86 15.33 -4.09
C ALA A 207 19.10 14.63 -4.67
N LEU A 208 20.10 14.33 -3.86
CA LEU A 208 21.27 13.57 -4.29
C LEU A 208 20.89 12.15 -4.71
N ALA A 209 20.03 11.47 -3.96
CA ALA A 209 19.52 10.15 -4.33
C ALA A 209 18.82 10.17 -5.70
N LEU A 210 17.98 11.17 -5.96
CA LEU A 210 17.33 11.33 -7.27
C LEU A 210 18.32 11.69 -8.39
N LYS A 211 19.41 12.43 -8.11
CA LYS A 211 20.49 12.67 -9.09
C LYS A 211 21.20 11.37 -9.47
N VAL A 212 21.50 10.51 -8.49
CA VAL A 212 22.11 9.19 -8.72
C VAL A 212 21.18 8.32 -9.56
N ILE A 213 19.89 8.25 -9.21
CA ILE A 213 18.88 7.53 -10.01
C ILE A 213 18.82 8.09 -11.44
N HIS A 214 18.69 9.42 -11.60
CA HIS A 214 18.61 10.07 -12.91
C HIS A 214 19.78 9.67 -13.82
N ASN A 215 21.01 9.66 -13.28
CA ASN A 215 22.19 9.24 -14.03
C ASN A 215 22.16 7.74 -14.37
N GLY A 216 21.74 6.91 -13.42
CA GLY A 216 21.79 5.45 -13.53
C GLY A 216 20.72 4.85 -14.46
N ILE A 217 19.58 5.52 -14.66
CA ILE A 217 18.49 4.99 -15.52
C ILE A 217 18.40 5.63 -16.91
N ARG A 218 19.43 6.37 -17.37
CA ARG A 218 19.43 7.05 -18.69
C ARG A 218 19.18 6.17 -19.90
N ARG A 219 19.44 4.86 -19.78
CA ARG A 219 19.23 3.87 -20.85
C ARG A 219 17.89 3.13 -20.77
N THR A 220 16.99 3.59 -19.92
CA THR A 220 15.64 3.01 -19.74
C THR A 220 14.59 3.93 -20.36
N ARG A 221 13.30 3.57 -20.22
CA ARG A 221 12.21 4.49 -20.53
C ARG A 221 12.18 5.74 -19.65
N GLY A 222 12.91 5.77 -18.55
CA GLY A 222 12.87 6.84 -17.56
C GLY A 222 11.67 6.72 -16.63
N ALA A 223 11.65 7.57 -15.62
CA ALA A 223 10.61 7.55 -14.59
C ALA A 223 10.40 8.94 -13.99
N VAL A 224 9.24 9.16 -13.39
CA VAL A 224 9.03 10.24 -12.41
C VAL A 224 9.18 9.64 -11.01
N GLY A 225 9.49 10.46 -10.01
CA GLY A 225 9.78 9.92 -8.68
C GLY A 225 9.79 10.92 -7.55
N LEU A 226 9.61 10.40 -6.34
CA LEU A 226 9.74 11.13 -5.09
C LEU A 226 10.60 10.31 -4.13
N ALA A 227 11.68 10.93 -3.64
CA ALA A 227 12.49 10.39 -2.55
C ALA A 227 12.18 11.18 -1.27
N ALA A 228 12.11 10.47 -0.14
CA ALA A 228 11.94 11.07 1.18
C ALA A 228 12.80 10.37 2.22
N SER A 229 13.27 11.14 3.20
CA SER A 229 14.08 10.70 4.32
C SER A 229 13.46 11.22 5.60
N ILE A 230 13.05 10.33 6.49
CA ILE A 230 12.45 10.67 7.78
C ILE A 230 13.50 10.44 8.86
N ASP A 231 13.90 11.49 9.55
CA ASP A 231 14.79 11.44 10.71
C ASP A 231 13.97 11.64 11.99
N ILE A 232 13.80 10.56 12.75
CA ILE A 232 13.01 10.58 14.00
C ILE A 232 13.76 11.33 15.11
N ALA A 233 15.09 11.32 15.11
CA ALA A 233 15.87 12.02 16.14
C ALA A 233 15.76 13.54 15.98
N GLN A 234 15.72 14.01 14.73
CA GLN A 234 15.57 15.44 14.42
C GLN A 234 14.11 15.88 14.27
N ASN A 235 13.15 14.95 14.30
CA ASN A 235 11.74 15.22 14.01
C ASN A 235 11.55 15.93 12.66
N LYS A 236 12.24 15.46 11.63
CA LYS A 236 12.20 16.04 10.28
C LYS A 236 11.88 15.00 9.22
N ILE A 237 11.16 15.44 8.20
CA ILE A 237 11.05 14.75 6.93
C ILE A 237 11.67 15.64 5.86
N ASN A 238 12.64 15.08 5.15
CA ASN A 238 13.28 15.68 3.98
C ASN A 238 12.74 15.00 2.74
N TYR A 239 12.46 15.74 1.67
CA TYR A 239 12.00 15.14 0.41
C TYR A 239 12.47 15.91 -0.81
N CYS A 240 12.47 15.23 -1.95
CA CYS A 240 12.59 15.84 -3.27
C CYS A 240 11.73 15.02 -4.25
N GLY A 241 11.05 15.68 -5.17
CA GLY A 241 10.24 15.03 -6.20
C GLY A 241 10.54 15.58 -7.59
N ILE A 242 10.47 14.72 -8.60
CA ILE A 242 10.62 15.02 -10.02
C ILE A 242 9.41 14.42 -10.75
N GLY A 243 8.68 15.24 -11.48
CA GLY A 243 7.47 14.85 -12.21
C GLY A 243 6.20 14.92 -11.35
N ASN A 244 5.27 14.00 -11.60
CA ASN A 244 3.89 14.06 -11.14
C ASN A 244 3.53 13.05 -10.03
N ILE A 245 4.51 12.48 -9.33
CA ILE A 245 4.25 11.77 -8.08
C ILE A 245 3.68 12.78 -7.06
N ALA A 246 2.45 12.54 -6.62
CA ALA A 246 1.76 13.42 -5.69
C ALA A 246 2.03 12.98 -4.25
N GLY A 247 2.22 13.94 -3.34
CA GLY A 247 2.39 13.66 -1.92
C GLY A 247 1.62 14.64 -1.05
N LYS A 248 1.08 14.15 0.06
CA LYS A 248 0.42 14.95 1.10
C LYS A 248 0.95 14.53 2.48
N LEU A 249 1.35 15.51 3.28
CA LEU A 249 1.74 15.34 4.68
C LEU A 249 0.62 15.85 5.59
N PHE A 250 -0.15 14.93 6.16
CA PHE A 250 -1.24 15.22 7.07
C PHE A 250 -0.75 15.40 8.51
N THR A 251 -1.48 16.23 9.25
CA THR A 251 -1.38 16.32 10.71
C THR A 251 -2.67 15.76 11.30
N ILE A 252 -2.54 14.71 12.10
CA ILE A 252 -3.63 14.15 12.88
C ILE A 252 -3.87 15.09 14.06
N GLU A 253 -5.01 15.76 14.06
CA GLU A 253 -5.47 16.59 15.17
C GLU A 253 -6.74 15.95 15.78
N ASN A 254 -6.90 16.11 17.10
CA ASN A 254 -8.06 15.54 17.83
C ASN A 254 -9.35 16.33 17.59
N SER A 255 -9.31 17.45 16.87
CA SER A 255 -10.47 18.27 16.55
C SER A 255 -11.31 17.65 15.44
N ILE A 256 -12.63 17.59 15.68
CA ILE A 256 -13.63 17.17 14.69
C ILE A 256 -13.62 18.19 13.54
N GLY A 257 -13.28 17.76 12.33
CA GLY A 257 -13.31 18.62 11.14
C GLY A 257 -12.22 18.30 10.11
N THR A 258 -11.58 19.34 9.61
CA THR A 258 -10.55 19.26 8.55
C THR A 258 -9.24 18.71 9.09
N MET A 259 -8.67 17.72 8.42
CA MET A 259 -7.29 17.27 8.63
C MET A 259 -6.33 18.19 7.86
N PRO A 260 -5.58 19.09 8.52
CA PRO A 260 -4.67 19.98 7.81
C PRO A 260 -3.54 19.18 7.17
N TYR A 261 -3.21 19.51 5.93
CA TYR A 261 -2.13 18.87 5.20
C TYR A 261 -1.27 19.88 4.44
N LYS A 262 -0.01 19.51 4.20
CA LYS A 262 0.89 20.20 3.27
C LYS A 262 1.08 19.33 2.04
N ASN A 263 0.98 19.93 0.85
CA ASN A 263 1.35 19.24 -0.38
C ASN A 263 2.87 19.11 -0.46
N VAL A 264 3.34 17.95 -0.88
CA VAL A 264 4.72 17.75 -1.32
C VAL A 264 4.83 18.28 -2.74
N ILE A 265 5.74 19.24 -2.94
CA ILE A 265 5.94 19.90 -4.23
C ILE A 265 7.10 19.22 -4.97
N SER A 266 6.84 18.83 -6.21
CA SER A 266 7.81 18.22 -7.13
C SER A 266 8.23 19.23 -8.20
N TYR A 267 9.46 19.10 -8.69
CA TYR A 267 9.92 19.85 -9.85
C TYR A 267 9.48 19.16 -11.14
N ASN A 268 9.28 19.91 -12.22
CA ASN A 268 8.98 19.33 -13.53
C ASN A 268 10.22 18.62 -14.10
N GLY A 269 10.05 17.38 -14.57
CA GLY A 269 11.12 16.61 -15.20
C GLY A 269 10.84 15.12 -15.22
N ILE A 270 11.75 14.38 -15.83
CA ILE A 270 11.73 12.93 -16.00
C ILE A 270 13.16 12.41 -15.72
N LEU A 271 13.29 11.55 -14.71
CA LEU A 271 14.54 10.87 -14.37
C LEU A 271 14.98 9.99 -15.54
N GLY A 272 16.29 9.95 -15.84
CA GLY A 272 16.83 9.29 -17.02
C GLY A 272 16.79 10.12 -18.30
N HIS A 273 15.94 11.16 -18.38
CA HIS A 273 15.83 12.02 -19.55
C HIS A 273 16.22 13.46 -19.23
N ASN A 274 15.25 14.30 -18.88
CA ASN A 274 15.45 15.73 -18.63
C ASN A 274 14.98 16.11 -17.23
N VAL A 275 15.86 16.71 -16.45
CA VAL A 275 15.57 17.27 -15.12
C VAL A 275 16.08 18.70 -15.06
N PRO A 276 15.55 19.56 -14.17
CA PRO A 276 16.07 20.91 -14.00
C PRO A 276 17.55 20.87 -13.62
N GLY A 277 18.32 21.87 -14.07
CA GLY A 277 19.75 21.97 -13.74
C GLY A 277 20.02 22.01 -12.23
N THR A 278 19.05 22.47 -11.44
CA THR A 278 19.08 22.45 -9.98
C THR A 278 17.73 22.02 -9.42
N PHE A 279 17.75 21.06 -8.51
CA PHE A 279 16.65 20.70 -7.62
C PHE A 279 17.21 20.36 -6.25
N ASN A 280 16.52 20.79 -5.21
CA ASN A 280 16.99 20.76 -3.84
C ASN A 280 16.00 20.04 -2.92
N THR A 281 16.55 19.41 -1.89
CA THR A 281 15.82 18.81 -0.79
C THR A 281 15.03 19.88 -0.02
N GLN A 282 13.74 19.61 0.17
CA GLN A 282 12.85 20.40 1.03
C GLN A 282 12.71 19.71 2.38
N SER A 283 12.48 20.47 3.45
CA SER A 283 12.38 19.94 4.81
C SER A 283 11.08 20.41 5.49
N LEU A 284 10.38 19.48 6.15
CA LEU A 284 9.19 19.72 6.95
C LEU A 284 9.32 19.01 8.31
N ASP A 285 8.45 19.38 9.25
CA ASP A 285 8.41 18.75 10.57
C ASP A 285 7.75 17.37 10.52
N TRP A 286 8.38 16.41 11.20
CA TRP A 286 7.90 15.05 11.39
C TRP A 286 7.71 14.78 12.89
N ASN A 287 6.47 14.74 13.35
CA ASN A 287 6.12 14.39 14.73
C ASN A 287 5.16 13.19 14.75
N ARG A 288 4.80 12.71 15.95
CA ARG A 288 3.97 11.51 16.14
C ARG A 288 2.58 11.57 15.50
N ASN A 289 2.13 12.77 15.14
CA ASN A 289 0.82 12.99 14.54
C ASN A 289 0.89 13.11 13.01
N LYS A 290 2.02 12.75 12.37
CA LYS A 290 2.17 12.89 10.92
C LYS A 290 1.84 11.61 10.16
N VAL A 291 1.18 11.80 9.02
CA VAL A 291 0.99 10.76 8.00
C VAL A 291 1.44 11.32 6.66
N LEU A 292 2.46 10.72 6.08
CA LEU A 292 2.84 10.96 4.70
C LEU A 292 2.09 9.96 3.81
N ILE A 293 1.41 10.47 2.79
CA ILE A 293 0.80 9.66 1.74
C ILE A 293 1.36 10.13 0.41
N VAL A 294 1.93 9.21 -0.36
CA VAL A 294 2.48 9.44 -1.69
C VAL A 294 1.81 8.50 -2.68
N HIS A 295 1.51 8.95 -3.89
CA HIS A 295 0.92 8.10 -4.91
C HIS A 295 1.35 8.47 -6.33
N SER A 296 1.33 7.49 -7.23
CA SER A 296 1.45 7.70 -8.68
C SER A 296 0.16 8.31 -9.26
N ASP A 297 0.19 8.73 -10.51
CA ASP A 297 -0.96 9.41 -11.11
C ASP A 297 -2.14 8.48 -11.46
N GLY A 298 -1.94 7.15 -11.39
CA GLY A 298 -2.98 6.14 -11.42
C GLY A 298 -4.00 6.27 -10.30
N LEU A 299 -3.68 7.01 -9.23
CA LEU A 299 -4.65 7.50 -8.26
C LEU A 299 -5.06 8.95 -8.58
N LYS A 300 -6.37 9.24 -8.60
CA LYS A 300 -6.87 10.62 -8.76
C LYS A 300 -6.29 11.52 -7.66
N ALA A 301 -5.70 12.67 -7.98
CA ALA A 301 -5.06 13.53 -6.96
C ALA A 301 -6.04 14.21 -5.96
N ARG A 302 -7.31 14.35 -6.36
CA ARG A 302 -8.35 15.02 -5.57
C ARG A 302 -9.10 14.03 -4.68
N TRP A 303 -8.49 13.73 -3.54
CA TRP A 303 -9.10 13.01 -2.42
C TRP A 303 -8.85 13.76 -1.11
N ASP A 304 -9.70 13.50 -0.12
CA ASP A 304 -9.71 14.15 1.19
C ASP A 304 -9.94 13.09 2.29
N LEU A 305 -8.98 12.98 3.22
CA LEU A 305 -9.06 12.03 4.33
C LEU A 305 -10.18 12.36 5.32
N SER A 306 -10.68 13.60 5.36
CA SER A 306 -11.79 13.98 6.24
C SER A 306 -13.08 13.21 5.93
N ARG A 307 -13.21 12.67 4.71
CA ARG A 307 -14.34 11.84 4.27
C ARG A 307 -14.34 10.43 4.84
N TYR A 308 -13.23 10.02 5.47
CA TYR A 308 -13.02 8.69 6.05
C TYR A 308 -12.81 8.79 7.57
N PRO A 309 -13.90 8.82 8.36
CA PRO A 309 -13.82 8.96 9.81
C PRO A 309 -12.91 7.91 10.42
N ASN A 310 -12.01 8.32 11.31
CA ASN A 310 -11.08 7.43 12.03
C ASN A 310 -10.09 6.63 11.17
N LEU A 311 -10.05 6.79 9.84
CA LEU A 311 -9.13 6.05 8.96
C LEU A 311 -7.65 6.17 9.39
N HIS A 312 -7.25 7.33 9.92
CA HIS A 312 -5.90 7.58 10.45
C HIS A 312 -5.48 6.64 11.60
N ARG A 313 -6.45 6.02 12.30
CA ARG A 313 -6.18 5.06 13.40
C ARG A 313 -5.78 3.68 12.88
N HIS A 314 -6.17 3.34 11.65
CA HIS A 314 -5.90 2.05 11.01
C HIS A 314 -4.46 1.92 10.47
N LEU A 315 -4.06 0.71 10.10
CA LEU A 315 -2.75 0.42 9.53
C LEU A 315 -2.51 1.27 8.28
N PRO A 316 -1.26 1.68 8.00
CA PRO A 316 -0.91 2.37 6.76
C PRO A 316 -1.35 1.63 5.49
N THR A 317 -1.30 0.30 5.48
CA THR A 317 -1.82 -0.50 4.36
C THR A 317 -3.32 -0.33 4.20
N THR A 318 -4.09 -0.30 5.29
CA THR A 318 -5.54 -0.05 5.26
C THR A 318 -5.84 1.33 4.71
N ILE A 319 -5.08 2.36 5.10
CA ILE A 319 -5.19 3.71 4.54
C ILE A 319 -4.92 3.68 3.02
N ALA A 320 -3.85 3.03 2.59
CA ALA A 320 -3.50 2.89 1.19
C ALA A 320 -4.58 2.15 0.39
N ALA A 321 -5.14 1.08 0.96
CA ALA A 321 -6.19 0.25 0.39
C ALA A 321 -7.51 1.00 0.20
N VAL A 322 -7.94 1.78 1.20
CA VAL A 322 -9.15 2.63 1.08
C VAL A 322 -8.97 3.66 -0.04
N LEU A 323 -7.81 4.35 -0.05
CA LEU A 323 -7.54 5.33 -1.11
C LEU A 323 -7.51 4.67 -2.50
N TYR A 324 -6.84 3.53 -2.64
CA TYR A 324 -6.83 2.76 -3.88
C TYR A 324 -8.26 2.40 -4.33
N LYS A 325 -9.06 1.81 -3.45
CA LYS A 325 -10.44 1.38 -3.72
C LYS A 325 -11.31 2.51 -4.26
N ASP A 326 -11.23 3.69 -3.64
CA ASP A 326 -12.15 4.79 -3.92
C ASP A 326 -11.64 5.76 -4.99
N HIS A 327 -10.34 5.77 -5.26
CA HIS A 327 -9.70 6.80 -6.09
C HIS A 327 -8.77 6.28 -7.19
N SER A 328 -8.55 4.97 -7.32
CA SER A 328 -7.83 4.42 -8.48
C SER A 328 -8.59 4.75 -9.77
N ARG A 329 -7.84 5.08 -10.82
CA ARG A 329 -8.38 5.32 -12.16
C ARG A 329 -8.74 4.02 -12.88
N GLN A 330 -8.11 2.91 -12.51
CA GLN A 330 -8.21 1.61 -13.21
C GLN A 330 -7.86 1.67 -14.71
N THR A 331 -7.14 2.70 -15.14
CA THR A 331 -6.64 2.86 -16.52
C THR A 331 -5.12 2.92 -16.58
N ASP A 332 -4.47 2.86 -15.41
CA ASP A 332 -3.04 2.97 -15.25
C ASP A 332 -2.53 2.12 -14.09
N ASP A 333 -1.21 1.96 -14.01
CA ASP A 333 -0.52 1.43 -12.84
C ASP A 333 -0.86 2.29 -11.61
N THR A 334 -1.01 1.68 -10.43
CA THR A 334 -1.35 2.45 -9.23
C THR A 334 -0.46 2.08 -8.05
N LEU A 335 0.26 3.08 -7.53
CA LEU A 335 1.03 3.03 -6.30
C LEU A 335 0.44 4.00 -5.29
N VAL A 336 0.23 3.53 -4.07
CA VAL A 336 -0.05 4.34 -2.88
C VAL A 336 0.89 3.89 -1.77
N LEU A 337 1.76 4.78 -1.31
CA LEU A 337 2.71 4.54 -0.23
C LEU A 337 2.35 5.43 0.96
N VAL A 338 2.15 4.81 2.12
CA VAL A 338 1.77 5.51 3.37
C VAL A 338 2.84 5.27 4.42
N CYS A 339 3.34 6.34 5.03
CA CYS A 339 4.16 6.30 6.23
C CYS A 339 3.47 7.06 7.35
N LYS A 340 3.25 6.40 8.49
CA LYS A 340 2.55 6.96 9.65
C LYS A 340 3.47 6.98 10.85
N ALA A 341 3.60 8.13 11.51
CA ALA A 341 4.33 8.23 12.76
C ALA A 341 3.60 7.52 13.92
N LYS A 342 4.34 7.08 14.94
CA LYS A 342 3.80 6.49 16.18
C LYS A 342 4.16 7.31 17.42
#